data_AF-A0A1M4JKY8-F1
#
_entry.id   AF-A0A1M4JKY8-F1
#
_cell.length_a   1.000
_cell.length_b   1.000
_cell.length_c   1.000
_cell.angle_alpha   90.00
_cell.angle_beta   90.00
_cell.angle_gamma   90.00
#
_symmetry.space_group_name_H-M   'P 1'
#
loop_
_entity.id
_entity.type
_entity.pdbx_description
1 polymer ?
#
loop_
_entity_poly.entity_id
_entity_poly.type
_entity_poly.pdbx_seq_one_letter_code
_entity_poly.pdbx_strand_id
1 'polypeptide(L)'
;MRNAVVRHSVVPKLLHLSVFVLTLALAACGKDAPPSAPAAAPPAAPAAAAPAPAPSAAPAAAPAAAAPAPAPSAAPAAAPVAAAPTPPPAAVTPIPKGPPVKVTPELAAEGKKIFLSAGCSACHGGTGGGGMCPPLTNDIWVYGHDDDTLRTLISEGTAGMTAHGKVRVGHEKVVGQMPPFAPVLKEGDTEKLLAFIHSINKTAGAAP
;
A
#
# COMPACT_ATOMS: atom_id res chain seq x y z
N MET A 1 -7.36 -53.03 -54.68
CA MET A 1 -5.95 -52.63 -54.84
C MET A 1 -5.49 -52.14 -53.46
N ARG A 2 -5.22 -53.00 -52.45
CA ARG A 2 -3.96 -53.73 -52.12
C ARG A 2 -2.66 -52.92 -52.29
N ASN A 3 -1.88 -52.92 -51.21
CA ASN A 3 -0.46 -52.54 -51.02
C ASN A 3 -0.20 -51.08 -50.58
N ALA A 4 0.68 -50.79 -49.63
CA ALA A 4 1.52 -51.62 -48.77
C ALA A 4 1.94 -50.82 -47.53
N VAL A 5 2.01 -51.54 -46.40
CA VAL A 5 2.76 -51.19 -45.21
C VAL A 5 4.25 -51.10 -45.57
N VAL A 6 4.94 -50.03 -45.13
CA VAL A 6 6.39 -50.06 -44.90
C VAL A 6 6.65 -49.52 -43.49
N ARG A 7 6.79 -50.46 -42.56
CA ARG A 7 7.51 -50.32 -41.29
C ARG A 7 9.00 -50.52 -41.58
N HIS A 8 9.87 -49.63 -41.15
CA HIS A 8 11.32 -49.83 -40.84
C HIS A 8 11.80 -48.51 -40.22
N SER A 9 12.64 -48.40 -39.20
CA SER A 9 13.30 -49.34 -38.30
C SER A 9 13.78 -48.53 -37.09
N VAL A 10 13.63 -49.11 -35.91
CA VAL A 10 14.41 -48.76 -34.72
C VAL A 10 15.86 -49.20 -34.96
N VAL A 11 16.85 -48.33 -34.72
CA VAL A 11 18.18 -48.77 -34.27
C VAL A 11 18.72 -47.83 -33.17
N PRO A 12 19.15 -48.38 -32.02
CA PRO A 12 19.81 -47.71 -30.91
C PRO A 12 21.35 -47.87 -30.96
N LYS A 13 22.09 -46.91 -30.41
CA LYS A 13 23.49 -47.03 -29.90
C LYS A 13 23.97 -45.62 -29.52
N LEU A 14 24.77 -45.32 -28.50
CA LEU A 14 25.38 -46.01 -27.36
C LEU A 14 26.35 -44.95 -26.80
N LEU A 15 26.52 -44.90 -25.47
CA LEU A 15 27.71 -44.40 -24.75
C LEU A 15 28.30 -43.04 -25.13
N HIS A 16 28.31 -42.11 -24.17
CA HIS A 16 29.49 -41.33 -23.73
C HIS A 16 29.12 -40.79 -22.34
N LEU A 17 29.19 -41.59 -21.27
CA LEU A 17 30.37 -41.70 -20.40
C LEU A 17 31.38 -40.55 -20.57
N SER A 18 31.28 -39.52 -19.73
CA SER A 18 32.44 -38.71 -19.30
C SER A 18 32.11 -38.03 -17.97
N VAL A 19 32.44 -38.79 -16.94
CA VAL A 19 32.63 -38.40 -15.56
C VAL A 19 33.73 -37.34 -15.52
N PHE A 20 33.41 -36.08 -15.19
CA PHE A 20 34.41 -35.10 -14.75
C PHE A 20 34.35 -35.01 -13.22
N VAL A 21 35.06 -35.96 -12.60
CA VAL A 21 35.51 -35.88 -11.21
C VAL A 21 36.62 -34.83 -11.18
N LEU A 22 36.36 -33.68 -10.56
CA LEU A 22 37.41 -32.73 -10.17
C LEU A 22 37.52 -32.73 -8.65
N THR A 23 38.19 -33.76 -8.14
CA THR A 23 38.80 -33.79 -6.81
C THR A 23 40.06 -32.95 -6.83
N LEU A 24 40.06 -31.80 -6.13
CA LEU A 24 41.27 -31.19 -5.62
C LEU A 24 41.18 -31.17 -4.09
N ALA A 25 41.95 -32.07 -3.47
CA ALA A 25 42.15 -32.13 -2.04
C ALA A 25 43.22 -31.10 -1.64
N LEU A 26 42.88 -30.20 -0.72
CA LEU A 26 43.84 -29.52 0.14
C LEU A 26 43.52 -29.90 1.58
N ALA A 27 44.35 -30.78 2.14
CA ALA A 27 44.38 -31.11 3.55
C ALA A 27 45.55 -30.35 4.19
N ALA A 28 45.29 -29.59 5.26
CA ALA A 28 46.19 -29.50 6.41
C ALA A 28 45.52 -28.78 7.59
N CYS A 29 45.31 -29.59 8.64
CA CYS A 29 45.28 -29.33 10.08
C CYS A 29 45.48 -27.89 10.61
N GLY A 30 44.67 -27.54 11.60
CA GLY A 30 44.90 -26.39 12.48
C GLY A 30 43.70 -26.09 13.36
N LYS A 31 43.34 -27.03 14.25
CA LYS A 31 42.31 -26.89 15.28
C LYS A 31 42.90 -26.06 16.42
N ASP A 32 42.47 -24.81 16.59
CA ASP A 32 42.44 -24.10 17.88
C ASP A 32 41.77 -22.73 17.69
N ALA A 33 40.47 -22.66 17.99
CA ALA A 33 39.75 -21.40 18.13
C ALA A 33 39.44 -21.20 19.62
N PRO A 34 39.82 -20.07 20.24
CA PRO A 34 39.47 -19.76 21.63
C PRO A 34 37.95 -19.54 21.78
N PRO A 35 37.40 -19.70 23.00
CA PRO A 35 35.96 -19.51 23.25
C PRO A 35 35.54 -18.06 22.93
N SER A 36 34.39 -17.94 22.26
CA SER A 36 33.71 -16.68 22.01
C SER A 36 33.48 -15.94 23.33
N ALA A 37 34.03 -14.74 23.44
CA ALA A 37 33.67 -13.79 24.49
C ALA A 37 32.16 -13.46 24.39
N PRO A 38 31.45 -13.25 25.51
CA PRO A 38 30.08 -12.79 25.47
C PRO A 38 30.02 -11.43 24.79
N ALA A 39 29.05 -11.27 23.88
CA ALA A 39 28.71 -10.00 23.28
C ALA A 39 28.48 -8.97 24.39
N ALA A 40 29.35 -7.98 24.46
CA ALA A 40 29.14 -6.80 25.28
C ALA A 40 27.82 -6.15 24.83
N ALA A 41 26.94 -5.89 25.80
CA ALA A 41 25.76 -5.09 25.58
C ALA A 41 26.13 -3.76 24.89
N PRO A 42 25.32 -3.25 23.96
CA PRO A 42 25.55 -1.92 23.40
C PRO A 42 25.55 -0.90 24.56
N PRO A 43 26.42 0.13 24.52
CA PRO A 43 26.34 1.20 25.50
C PRO A 43 24.94 1.81 25.44
N ALA A 44 24.34 1.99 26.62
CA ALA A 44 23.11 2.75 26.76
C ALA A 44 23.28 4.08 26.03
N ALA A 45 22.37 4.38 25.11
CA ALA A 45 22.28 5.68 24.48
C ALA A 45 22.28 6.77 25.57
N PRO A 46 22.93 7.92 25.36
CA PRO A 46 22.82 9.02 26.30
C PRO A 46 21.33 9.36 26.42
N ALA A 47 20.84 9.39 27.67
CA ALA A 47 19.51 9.90 27.97
C ALA A 47 19.41 11.28 27.34
N ALA A 48 18.50 11.43 26.38
CA ALA A 48 18.16 12.72 25.82
C ALA A 48 17.77 13.63 26.98
N ALA A 49 18.51 14.73 27.14
CA ALA A 49 18.18 15.77 28.08
C ALA A 49 16.72 16.21 27.82
N ALA A 50 15.93 16.22 28.88
CA ALA A 50 14.58 16.75 28.85
C ALA A 50 14.59 18.18 28.28
N PRO A 51 13.63 18.57 27.44
CA PRO A 51 13.52 19.96 27.02
C PRO A 51 13.30 20.84 28.27
N ALA A 52 14.03 21.95 28.33
CA ALA A 52 13.92 22.94 29.39
C ALA A 52 12.46 23.43 29.52
N PRO A 53 11.97 23.73 30.73
CA PRO A 53 10.64 24.31 30.90
C PRO A 53 10.61 25.70 30.24
N ALA A 54 9.56 25.95 29.45
CA ALA A 54 9.28 27.25 28.88
C ALA A 54 9.23 28.33 29.98
N PRO A 55 9.71 29.56 29.73
CA PRO A 55 9.67 30.62 30.73
C PRO A 55 8.21 30.96 31.07
N SER A 56 7.89 30.88 32.36
CA SER A 56 6.65 31.34 32.95
C SER A 56 6.63 32.87 32.96
N ALA A 57 5.81 33.47 32.09
CA ALA A 57 5.54 34.91 32.14
C ALA A 57 4.43 35.19 33.18
N ALA A 58 4.80 35.88 34.25
CA ALA A 58 3.88 36.52 35.21
C ALA A 58 3.55 37.96 34.76
N PRO A 59 2.51 38.61 35.31
CA PRO A 59 1.53 39.37 34.54
C PRO A 59 1.95 40.82 34.24
N ALA A 60 1.65 41.28 33.03
CA ALA A 60 1.62 42.70 32.71
C ALA A 60 0.20 43.24 32.85
N ALA A 61 0.08 44.35 33.56
CA ALA A 61 -1.13 45.07 33.89
C ALA A 61 -1.99 45.46 32.68
N ALA A 62 -3.30 45.55 32.93
CA ALA A 62 -4.33 45.93 31.99
C ALA A 62 -4.13 47.33 31.38
N PRO A 63 -4.49 47.54 30.10
CA PRO A 63 -4.99 48.81 29.64
C PRO A 63 -6.53 48.82 29.65
N ALA A 64 -7.05 50.03 29.86
CA ALA A 64 -8.45 50.38 29.99
C ALA A 64 -9.32 49.98 28.79
N ALA A 65 -10.61 49.81 29.09
CA ALA A 65 -11.69 49.50 28.18
C ALA A 65 -11.65 50.30 26.86
N ALA A 66 -11.46 49.58 25.75
CA ALA A 66 -11.84 50.04 24.44
C ALA A 66 -13.32 49.70 24.20
N ALA A 67 -14.07 50.68 23.73
CA ALA A 67 -15.49 50.64 23.46
C ALA A 67 -15.91 49.44 22.57
N PRO A 68 -17.15 48.92 22.70
CA PRO A 68 -17.62 47.83 21.86
C PRO A 68 -17.66 48.27 20.40
N ALA A 69 -17.02 47.47 19.54
CA ALA A 69 -17.20 47.56 18.10
C ALA A 69 -18.70 47.38 17.75
N PRO A 70 -19.25 48.11 16.77
CA PRO A 70 -20.63 47.92 16.35
C PRO A 70 -20.81 46.48 15.84
N ALA A 71 -21.90 45.84 16.28
CA ALA A 71 -22.32 44.54 15.78
C ALA A 71 -22.33 44.54 14.24
N PRO A 72 -21.93 43.45 13.57
CA PRO A 72 -22.13 43.36 12.13
C PRO A 72 -23.64 43.48 11.86
N SER A 73 -23.99 44.50 11.08
CA SER A 73 -25.35 44.68 10.57
C SER A 73 -25.77 43.37 9.90
N ALA A 74 -26.91 42.83 10.32
CA ALA A 74 -27.46 41.60 9.77
C ALA A 74 -27.55 41.75 8.25
N ALA A 75 -26.71 41.00 7.53
CA ALA A 75 -26.90 40.79 6.11
C ALA A 75 -28.31 40.22 5.92
N PRO A 76 -29.09 40.69 4.92
CA PRO A 76 -30.42 40.16 4.70
C PRO A 76 -30.30 38.65 4.49
N ALA A 77 -31.17 37.89 5.16
CA ALA A 77 -31.30 36.46 4.95
C ALA A 77 -31.39 36.22 3.45
N ALA A 78 -30.37 35.54 2.91
CA ALA A 78 -30.43 35.08 1.53
C ALA A 78 -31.71 34.26 1.39
N ALA A 79 -32.57 34.69 0.46
CA ALA A 79 -33.72 33.91 0.03
C ALA A 79 -33.27 32.47 -0.24
N PRO A 80 -34.12 31.45 -0.01
CA PRO A 80 -33.76 30.09 -0.33
C PRO A 80 -33.39 30.05 -1.81
N VAL A 81 -32.10 29.85 -2.10
CA VAL A 81 -31.67 29.47 -3.44
C VAL A 81 -32.41 28.18 -3.71
N ALA A 82 -33.41 28.25 -4.59
CA ALA A 82 -34.09 27.08 -5.11
C ALA A 82 -32.98 26.10 -5.50
N ALA A 83 -33.01 24.91 -4.89
CA ALA A 83 -32.07 23.86 -5.19
C ALA A 83 -32.03 23.74 -6.71
N ALA A 84 -30.85 24.04 -7.29
CA ALA A 84 -30.63 23.77 -8.70
C ALA A 84 -31.07 22.33 -8.96
N PRO A 85 -31.77 22.05 -10.08
CA PRO A 85 -32.20 20.70 -10.39
C PRO A 85 -30.99 19.77 -10.25
N THR A 86 -31.15 18.72 -9.46
CA THR A 86 -30.14 17.67 -9.34
C THR A 86 -29.75 17.27 -10.75
N PRO A 87 -28.45 17.32 -11.12
CA PRO A 87 -28.04 16.82 -12.42
C PRO A 87 -28.55 15.39 -12.55
N PRO A 88 -29.04 14.98 -13.75
CA PRO A 88 -29.43 13.60 -13.98
C PRO A 88 -28.28 12.69 -13.52
N PRO A 89 -28.56 11.55 -12.88
CA PRO A 89 -27.51 10.68 -12.36
C PRO A 89 -26.53 10.42 -13.49
N ALA A 90 -25.29 10.88 -13.30
CA ALA A 90 -24.21 10.52 -14.21
C ALA A 90 -24.29 9.01 -14.39
N ALA A 91 -24.36 8.54 -15.64
CA ALA A 91 -24.50 7.13 -15.92
C ALA A 91 -23.42 6.38 -15.13
N VAL A 92 -23.86 5.57 -14.16
CA VAL A 92 -22.95 4.84 -13.26
C VAL A 92 -22.22 3.82 -14.12
N THR A 93 -20.95 4.07 -14.40
CA THR A 93 -20.14 3.12 -15.15
C THR A 93 -19.78 1.97 -14.22
N PRO A 94 -19.93 0.69 -14.63
CA PRO A 94 -19.44 -0.42 -13.82
C PRO A 94 -17.92 -0.39 -13.64
N ILE A 95 -17.41 -0.94 -12.54
CA ILE A 95 -15.97 -1.12 -12.34
C ILE A 95 -15.43 -2.07 -13.42
N PRO A 96 -14.34 -1.69 -14.13
CA PRO A 96 -13.73 -2.55 -15.13
C PRO A 96 -13.09 -3.79 -14.49
N LYS A 97 -13.24 -4.94 -15.13
CA LYS A 97 -12.54 -6.16 -14.71
C LYS A 97 -11.08 -6.13 -15.13
N GLY A 98 -10.18 -6.32 -14.18
CA GLY A 98 -8.75 -6.47 -14.41
C GLY A 98 -8.30 -7.93 -14.45
N PRO A 99 -7.02 -8.16 -14.76
CA PRO A 99 -6.42 -9.48 -14.64
C PRO A 99 -6.31 -9.92 -13.16
N PRO A 100 -6.26 -11.24 -12.89
CA PRO A 100 -5.95 -11.74 -11.56
C PRO A 100 -4.60 -11.21 -11.06
N VAL A 101 -4.54 -10.80 -9.79
CA VAL A 101 -3.30 -10.32 -9.16
C VAL A 101 -2.38 -11.51 -8.87
N LYS A 102 -1.13 -11.42 -9.34
CA LYS A 102 -0.09 -12.40 -9.00
C LYS A 102 0.55 -12.01 -7.68
N VAL A 103 0.48 -12.88 -6.68
CA VAL A 103 1.06 -12.63 -5.35
C VAL A 103 2.32 -13.48 -5.18
N THR A 104 3.48 -12.86 -5.37
CA THR A 104 4.79 -13.46 -5.07
C THR A 104 5.55 -12.61 -4.06
N PRO A 105 6.50 -13.17 -3.30
CA PRO A 105 7.33 -12.39 -2.38
C PRO A 105 8.09 -11.24 -3.07
N GLU A 106 8.52 -11.45 -4.31
CA GLU A 106 9.20 -10.44 -5.13
C GLU A 106 8.27 -9.28 -5.48
N LEU A 107 7.07 -9.57 -6.02
CA LEU A 107 6.08 -8.54 -6.36
C LEU A 107 5.61 -7.77 -5.13
N ALA A 108 5.42 -8.46 -4.01
CA ALA A 108 5.08 -7.81 -2.74
C ALA A 108 6.21 -6.90 -2.22
N ALA A 109 7.48 -7.31 -2.37
CA ALA A 109 8.62 -6.48 -1.99
C ALA A 109 8.76 -5.25 -2.89
N GLU A 110 8.53 -5.39 -4.20
CA GLU A 110 8.45 -4.25 -5.12
C GLU A 110 7.28 -3.32 -4.81
N GLY A 111 6.11 -3.89 -4.56
CA GLY A 111 4.90 -3.16 -4.15
C GLY A 111 5.13 -2.35 -2.89
N LYS A 112 5.83 -2.92 -1.90
CA LYS A 112 6.20 -2.19 -0.68
C LYS A 112 7.10 -0.98 -0.98
N LYS A 113 8.07 -1.11 -1.90
CA LYS A 113 8.92 0.03 -2.30
C LYS A 113 8.07 1.13 -2.93
N ILE A 114 7.15 0.76 -3.82
CA ILE A 114 6.22 1.69 -4.47
C ILE A 114 5.32 2.36 -3.43
N PHE A 115 4.74 1.59 -2.51
CA PHE A 115 3.89 2.07 -1.42
C PHE A 115 4.59 3.16 -0.58
N LEU A 116 5.88 3.00 -0.33
CA LEU A 116 6.69 3.99 0.38
C LEU A 116 7.01 5.21 -0.50
N SER A 117 7.41 5.01 -1.76
CA SER A 117 7.85 6.09 -2.64
C SER A 117 6.70 6.93 -3.23
N ALA A 118 5.52 6.33 -3.42
CA ALA A 118 4.33 7.00 -3.93
C ALA A 118 3.55 7.75 -2.84
N GLY A 119 4.03 7.73 -1.59
CA GLY A 119 3.41 8.46 -0.47
C GLY A 119 2.20 7.76 0.16
N CYS A 120 1.88 6.53 -0.22
CA CYS A 120 0.76 5.78 0.37
C CYS A 120 0.93 5.63 1.90
N SER A 121 2.18 5.42 2.34
CA SER A 121 2.57 5.30 3.75
C SER A 121 2.32 6.55 4.59
N ALA A 122 2.27 7.74 3.97
CA ALA A 122 1.99 8.97 4.68
C ALA A 122 0.57 8.97 5.28
N CYS A 123 -0.37 8.31 4.60
CA CYS A 123 -1.76 8.24 5.01
C CYS A 123 -2.12 6.90 5.68
N HIS A 124 -1.64 5.79 5.13
CA HIS A 124 -1.93 4.43 5.56
C HIS A 124 -0.88 3.84 6.52
N GLY A 125 0.10 4.64 6.95
CA GLY A 125 1.17 4.20 7.84
C GLY A 125 2.26 3.39 7.12
N GLY A 126 3.47 3.37 7.65
CA GLY A 126 4.65 2.74 7.02
C GLY A 126 4.51 1.25 6.69
N THR A 127 3.66 0.54 7.43
CA THR A 127 3.38 -0.89 7.25
C THR A 127 1.94 -1.16 6.79
N GLY A 128 1.17 -0.14 6.44
CA GLY A 128 -0.26 -0.27 6.13
C GLY A 128 -1.17 -0.31 7.37
N GLY A 129 -0.66 -0.07 8.58
CA GLY A 129 -1.44 -0.11 9.82
C GLY A 129 -2.43 1.05 10.02
N GLY A 130 -2.57 1.96 9.06
CA GLY A 130 -3.49 3.10 9.10
C GLY A 130 -2.89 4.35 9.77
N GLY A 131 -3.77 5.29 10.14
CA GLY A 131 -3.42 6.53 10.83
C GLY A 131 -4.44 7.63 10.56
N MET A 132 -4.17 8.46 9.54
CA MET A 132 -5.17 9.41 9.04
C MET A 132 -6.20 8.75 8.10
N CYS A 133 -5.81 7.66 7.47
CA CYS A 133 -6.65 6.82 6.61
C CYS A 133 -6.79 5.41 7.18
N PRO A 134 -7.72 4.58 6.64
CA PRO A 134 -7.97 3.24 7.13
C PRO A 134 -6.71 2.36 7.11
N PRO A 135 -6.57 1.42 8.06
CA PRO A 135 -5.60 0.35 7.95
C PRO A 135 -5.88 -0.52 6.72
N LEU A 136 -4.81 -1.00 6.10
CA LEU A 136 -4.82 -2.02 5.05
C LEU A 136 -4.59 -3.42 5.63
N THR A 137 -4.25 -3.52 6.92
CA THR A 137 -3.86 -4.76 7.62
C THR A 137 -5.01 -5.46 8.34
N ASN A 138 -6.23 -4.89 8.33
CA ASN A 138 -7.41 -5.50 8.95
C ASN A 138 -8.51 -5.76 7.92
N ASP A 139 -9.58 -6.42 8.33
CA ASP A 139 -10.61 -6.91 7.42
C ASP A 139 -11.76 -5.92 7.19
N ILE A 140 -11.60 -4.64 7.59
CA ILE A 140 -12.63 -3.62 7.42
C ILE A 140 -12.33 -2.76 6.19
N TRP A 141 -13.06 -3.01 5.11
CA TRP A 141 -12.82 -2.37 3.82
C TRP A 141 -13.87 -1.33 3.48
N VAL A 142 -13.42 -0.11 3.21
CA VAL A 142 -14.33 1.03 2.98
C VAL A 142 -15.13 0.86 1.68
N TYR A 143 -14.54 0.39 0.58
CA TYR A 143 -15.25 0.24 -0.71
C TYR A 143 -15.42 -1.21 -1.18
N GLY A 144 -14.94 -2.18 -0.39
CA GLY A 144 -14.77 -3.58 -0.78
C GLY A 144 -13.29 -3.93 -0.94
N HIS A 145 -12.99 -5.23 -0.96
CA HIS A 145 -11.62 -5.76 -1.00
C HIS A 145 -11.29 -6.54 -2.26
N ASP A 146 -12.22 -6.71 -3.20
CA ASP A 146 -11.93 -7.40 -4.46
C ASP A 146 -10.89 -6.62 -5.29
N ASP A 147 -10.09 -7.35 -6.07
CA ASP A 147 -8.95 -6.77 -6.81
C ASP A 147 -9.37 -5.67 -7.78
N ASP A 148 -10.56 -5.78 -8.39
CA ASP A 148 -11.07 -4.80 -9.34
C ASP A 148 -11.45 -3.50 -8.61
N THR A 149 -12.15 -3.60 -7.47
CA THR A 149 -12.44 -2.47 -6.59
C THR A 149 -11.15 -1.79 -6.09
N LEU A 150 -10.16 -2.57 -5.62
CA LEU A 150 -8.90 -2.00 -5.12
C LEU A 150 -8.09 -1.34 -6.23
N ARG A 151 -8.03 -1.96 -7.42
CA ARG A 151 -7.36 -1.40 -8.61
C ARG A 151 -7.96 -0.06 -9.01
N THR A 152 -9.29 -0.01 -9.15
CA THR A 152 -10.01 1.22 -9.51
C THR A 152 -9.87 2.29 -8.45
N LEU A 153 -9.93 1.92 -7.16
CA LEU A 153 -9.72 2.87 -6.08
C LEU A 153 -8.31 3.47 -6.15
N ILE A 154 -7.26 2.66 -6.36
CA ILE A 154 -5.88 3.16 -6.52
C ILE A 154 -5.77 4.08 -7.75
N SER A 155 -6.29 3.67 -8.90
CA SER A 155 -6.12 4.44 -10.14
C SER A 155 -6.92 5.75 -10.13
N GLU A 156 -8.16 5.73 -9.66
CA GLU A 156 -9.12 6.83 -9.83
C GLU A 156 -9.47 7.57 -8.53
N GLY A 157 -9.02 7.05 -7.39
CA GLY A 157 -9.29 7.62 -6.08
C GLY A 157 -10.78 7.55 -5.71
N THR A 158 -11.15 8.25 -4.64
CA THR A 158 -12.53 8.20 -4.15
C THR A 158 -13.55 8.82 -5.11
N ALA A 159 -13.14 9.82 -5.89
CA ALA A 159 -14.01 10.43 -6.90
C ALA A 159 -14.42 9.41 -7.97
N GLY A 160 -13.46 8.60 -8.46
CA GLY A 160 -13.76 7.50 -9.39
C GLY A 160 -14.70 6.46 -8.79
N MET A 161 -14.46 6.05 -7.54
CA MET A 161 -15.37 5.13 -6.84
C MET A 161 -16.82 5.65 -6.80
N THR A 162 -17.00 6.94 -6.56
CA THR A 162 -18.33 7.57 -6.54
C THR A 162 -18.96 7.59 -7.94
N ALA A 163 -18.18 7.87 -8.99
CA ALA A 163 -18.64 7.80 -10.38
C ALA A 163 -19.04 6.37 -10.79
N HIS A 164 -18.38 5.36 -10.22
CA HIS A 164 -18.74 3.95 -10.33
C HIS A 164 -19.89 3.51 -9.41
N GLY A 165 -20.57 4.45 -8.73
CA GLY A 165 -21.72 4.18 -7.87
C GLY A 165 -21.36 3.44 -6.59
N LYS A 166 -20.08 3.36 -6.23
CA LYS A 166 -19.62 2.73 -5.00
C LYS A 166 -19.81 3.69 -3.84
N VAL A 167 -20.40 3.18 -2.77
CA VAL A 167 -20.53 3.86 -1.48
C VAL A 167 -19.62 3.21 -0.44
N ARG A 168 -19.37 3.93 0.65
CA ARG A 168 -18.63 3.35 1.77
C ARG A 168 -19.48 2.28 2.45
N VAL A 169 -18.96 1.06 2.52
CA VAL A 169 -19.60 -0.10 3.17
C VAL A 169 -18.94 -0.44 4.50
N GLY A 170 -17.63 -0.24 4.61
CA GLY A 170 -16.87 -0.40 5.85
C GLY A 170 -16.77 0.89 6.67
N HIS A 171 -16.74 0.74 8.00
CA HIS A 171 -16.63 1.85 8.95
C HIS A 171 -15.22 1.89 9.55
N GLU A 172 -14.39 2.76 9.01
CA GLU A 172 -13.02 3.00 9.46
C GLU A 172 -12.73 4.50 9.52
N LYS A 173 -11.63 4.87 10.19
CA LYS A 173 -11.22 6.28 10.24
C LYS A 173 -10.73 6.74 8.86
N VAL A 174 -11.51 7.61 8.22
CA VAL A 174 -11.18 8.22 6.91
C VAL A 174 -11.20 9.73 7.03
N VAL A 175 -10.02 10.36 7.18
CA VAL A 175 -9.92 11.82 7.35
C VAL A 175 -10.00 12.58 6.02
N GLY A 176 -9.68 11.94 4.89
CA GLY A 176 -9.65 12.58 3.58
C GLY A 176 -10.12 11.69 2.44
N GLN A 177 -10.29 12.29 1.26
CA GLN A 177 -10.52 11.55 0.03
C GLN A 177 -9.19 10.99 -0.48
N MET A 178 -9.18 9.76 -0.97
CA MET A 178 -7.98 9.20 -1.61
C MET A 178 -7.87 9.81 -3.01
N PRO A 179 -6.74 10.46 -3.36
CA PRO A 179 -6.53 10.99 -4.70
C PRO A 179 -6.33 9.86 -5.73
N PRO A 180 -6.52 10.14 -7.03
CA PRO A 180 -6.16 9.20 -8.09
C PRO A 180 -4.64 9.05 -8.20
N PHE A 181 -4.13 7.83 -8.28
CA PHE A 181 -2.70 7.55 -8.44
C PHE A 181 -2.30 7.16 -9.87
N ALA A 182 -3.24 6.97 -10.80
CA ALA A 182 -2.91 6.67 -12.19
C ALA A 182 -1.88 7.63 -12.84
N PRO A 183 -1.90 8.95 -12.58
CA PRO A 183 -0.91 9.86 -13.18
C PRO A 183 0.52 9.73 -12.64
N VAL A 184 0.70 9.09 -11.48
CA VAL A 184 2.02 9.00 -10.80
C VAL A 184 2.59 7.58 -10.78
N LEU A 185 1.76 6.58 -11.01
CA LEU A 185 2.17 5.17 -11.09
C LEU A 185 2.59 4.81 -12.51
N LYS A 186 3.59 3.94 -12.62
CA LYS A 186 4.01 3.37 -13.90
C LYS A 186 3.15 2.16 -14.23
N GLU A 187 3.25 1.71 -15.48
CA GLU A 187 2.61 0.46 -15.91
C GLU A 187 3.06 -0.72 -15.03
N GLY A 188 2.08 -1.47 -14.51
CA GLY A 188 2.30 -2.59 -13.61
C GLY A 188 2.55 -2.24 -12.14
N ASP A 189 2.73 -0.97 -11.78
CA ASP A 189 2.94 -0.57 -10.37
C ASP A 189 1.71 -0.87 -9.50
N THR A 190 0.51 -0.66 -10.05
CA THR A 190 -0.75 -0.99 -9.37
C THR A 190 -0.80 -2.46 -8.98
N GLU A 191 -0.34 -3.37 -9.85
CA GLU A 191 -0.40 -4.81 -9.57
C GLU A 191 0.62 -5.25 -8.51
N LYS A 192 1.77 -4.59 -8.48
CA LYS A 192 2.77 -4.77 -7.41
C LYS A 192 2.23 -4.24 -6.09
N LEU A 193 1.56 -3.08 -6.09
CA LEU A 193 0.87 -2.55 -4.92
C LEU A 193 -0.18 -3.53 -4.40
N LEU A 194 -1.01 -4.10 -5.27
CA LEU A 194 -1.98 -5.12 -4.87
C LEU A 194 -1.28 -6.36 -4.31
N ALA A 195 -0.21 -6.86 -4.93
CA ALA A 195 0.57 -7.97 -4.38
C ALA A 195 1.11 -7.67 -2.97
N PHE A 196 1.54 -6.44 -2.70
CA PHE A 196 1.93 -6.01 -1.36
C PHE A 196 0.75 -5.98 -0.39
N ILE A 197 -0.40 -5.43 -0.79
CA ILE A 197 -1.61 -5.38 0.04
C ILE A 197 -2.06 -6.79 0.43
N HIS A 198 -2.09 -7.72 -0.53
CA HIS A 198 -2.34 -9.15 -0.28
C HIS A 198 -1.33 -9.75 0.71
N SER A 199 -0.05 -9.37 0.63
CA SER A 199 0.97 -9.90 1.54
C SER A 199 0.81 -9.47 2.99
N ILE A 200 0.16 -8.32 3.23
CA ILE A 200 -0.09 -7.78 4.58
C ILE A 200 -1.52 -8.04 5.06
N ASN A 201 -2.40 -8.53 4.18
CA ASN A 201 -3.80 -8.80 4.48
C ASN A 201 -4.36 -9.93 3.61
N LYS A 202 -4.82 -10.99 4.27
CA LYS A 202 -5.32 -12.21 3.61
C LYS A 202 -6.73 -12.07 3.04
N THR A 203 -7.49 -11.06 3.43
CA THR A 203 -8.83 -10.80 2.87
C THR A 203 -8.79 -9.93 1.62
N ALA A 204 -7.65 -9.27 1.34
CA ALA A 204 -7.47 -8.52 0.11
C ALA A 204 -7.58 -9.45 -1.12
N GLY A 205 -8.26 -8.95 -2.15
CA GLY A 205 -8.55 -9.63 -3.41
C GLY A 205 -9.50 -10.81 -3.33
N ALA A 206 -10.06 -11.13 -2.16
CA ALA A 206 -11.12 -12.13 -2.07
C ALA A 206 -12.35 -11.65 -2.86
N ALA A 207 -13.06 -12.60 -3.47
CA ALA A 207 -14.33 -12.30 -4.13
C ALA A 207 -15.32 -11.72 -3.10
N PRO A 208 -16.17 -10.75 -3.52
CA PRO A 208 -17.13 -10.09 -2.64
C PRO A 208 -18.23 -11.04 -2.15
#